data_AF-A0A9D7HTU1-F1
#
_entry.id   AF-A0A9D7HTU1-F1
#
_cell.length_a   1.000
_cell.length_b   1.000
_cell.length_c   1.000
_cell.angle_alpha   90.00
_cell.angle_beta   90.00
_cell.angle_gamma   90.00
#
_symmetry.space_group_name_H-M   'P 1'
#
loop_
_entity.id
_entity.type
_entity.pdbx_description
1 polymer ?
#
loop_
_entity_poly.entity_id
_entity_poly.type
_entity_poly.pdbx_seq_one_letter_code
_entity_poly.pdbx_strand_id
1 'polypeptide(L)'
;MCKRTILPLAAWFLTTLAIGQNDIENVVVETYYVSNANDATDTIGGGLVAGSRTYRVFLDLCDSCALRSIYGDVNHVLEIASTALFFNNRDRGETYGHVIPNNRLDENTVALDSWLAMGAASNQKFGVLKSEDPDGTILDANDGGSAQNGPLLVNADPDAGIPLTQQDGLVPLGGGSALPPGFNATGTTPDSIFSDSIAGAVFSSNDTRISCTTPGVKGPTVENKILIAQLTTAGELSFCLNIEVERADGTIIKYVPGLGFDDEQRIVEWQLYPNPASAVLTIRAQGLSGQAKLVVLDALGRSVLESTVTPNGGEGRTDLAIDRLARGPYLLRMETEGAVWLRTFIAQ
;
A
#
# COMPACT_ATOMS: atom_id res chain seq x y z
N MET A 1 -2.45 -5.95 0.58
CA MET A 1 -1.41 -6.26 -0.43
C MET A 1 -0.06 -5.73 0.05
N CYS A 2 1.02 -6.52 0.03
CA CYS A 2 2.38 -6.02 0.30
C CYS A 2 3.22 -6.19 -0.98
N LYS A 3 3.91 -5.13 -1.45
CA LYS A 3 4.67 -5.15 -2.70
C LYS A 3 6.14 -4.78 -2.46
N ARG A 4 7.06 -5.51 -3.12
CA ARG A 4 8.49 -5.23 -3.27
C ARG A 4 8.83 -5.41 -4.76
N THR A 5 9.40 -4.40 -5.41
CA THR A 5 9.53 -4.34 -6.88
C THR A 5 10.70 -5.19 -7.39
N ILE A 6 10.43 -6.26 -8.17
CA ILE A 6 11.42 -7.02 -8.98
C ILE A 6 10.76 -7.44 -10.30
N LEU A 7 11.42 -7.23 -11.45
CA LEU A 7 10.93 -7.48 -12.83
C LEU A 7 10.95 -8.96 -13.28
N PRO A 8 10.00 -9.42 -14.13
CA PRO A 8 10.16 -10.66 -14.90
C PRO A 8 9.96 -10.55 -16.43
N LEU A 9 10.43 -11.60 -17.13
CA LEU A 9 10.44 -11.84 -18.58
C LEU A 9 9.30 -12.81 -18.98
N ALA A 10 8.66 -12.61 -20.14
CA ALA A 10 7.39 -13.24 -20.55
C ALA A 10 7.48 -14.56 -21.35
N ALA A 11 6.42 -15.40 -21.29
CA ALA A 11 6.04 -16.36 -22.35
C ALA A 11 4.55 -16.85 -22.32
N TRP A 12 3.82 -16.56 -23.41
CA TRP A 12 2.72 -17.22 -24.18
C TRP A 12 1.83 -18.37 -23.62
N PHE A 13 0.49 -18.23 -23.73
CA PHE A 13 -0.48 -19.03 -24.56
C PHE A 13 -1.95 -18.66 -24.25
N LEU A 14 -2.85 -18.73 -25.25
CA LEU A 14 -4.27 -18.34 -25.15
C LEU A 14 -5.18 -19.56 -24.86
N THR A 15 -5.90 -19.55 -23.74
CA THR A 15 -7.01 -20.44 -23.39
C THR A 15 -8.19 -19.60 -22.88
N THR A 16 -9.40 -19.77 -23.43
CA THR A 16 -10.60 -19.14 -22.89
C THR A 16 -11.00 -19.83 -21.59
N LEU A 17 -10.53 -19.26 -20.47
CA LEU A 17 -10.94 -19.57 -19.11
C LEU A 17 -12.20 -18.76 -18.77
N ALA A 18 -13.16 -19.37 -18.07
CA ALA A 18 -14.11 -18.60 -17.29
C ALA A 18 -13.32 -17.96 -16.13
N ILE A 19 -12.89 -16.71 -16.31
CA ILE A 19 -12.17 -15.96 -15.29
C ILE A 19 -13.18 -15.64 -14.19
N GLY A 20 -13.01 -16.20 -12.99
CA GLY A 20 -13.62 -15.58 -11.82
C GLY A 20 -13.07 -14.17 -11.73
N GLN A 21 -13.90 -13.14 -11.93
CA GLN A 21 -13.44 -11.75 -11.83
C GLN A 21 -12.89 -11.55 -10.42
N ASN A 22 -11.60 -11.23 -10.37
CA ASN A 22 -10.95 -10.83 -9.16
C ASN A 22 -11.38 -9.38 -8.89
N ASP A 23 -11.93 -9.08 -7.72
CA ASP A 23 -12.47 -7.73 -7.47
C ASP A 23 -11.38 -6.67 -7.57
N ILE A 24 -10.16 -7.06 -7.20
CA ILE A 24 -8.94 -6.29 -7.38
C ILE A 24 -8.11 -7.00 -8.44
N GLU A 25 -7.71 -6.27 -9.47
CA GLU A 25 -6.93 -6.81 -10.59
C GLU A 25 -5.43 -6.61 -10.33
N ASN A 26 -5.03 -5.51 -9.67
CA ASN A 26 -3.64 -5.22 -9.35
C ASN A 26 -3.47 -4.15 -8.24
N VAL A 27 -2.26 -4.07 -7.67
CA VAL A 27 -1.73 -2.82 -7.08
C VAL A 27 -0.64 -2.28 -7.98
N VAL A 28 -0.85 -1.11 -8.58
CA VAL A 28 0.17 -0.46 -9.41
C VAL A 28 0.95 0.54 -8.55
N VAL A 29 2.27 0.54 -8.68
CA VAL A 29 3.14 1.53 -8.04
C VAL A 29 3.90 2.23 -9.15
N GLU A 30 3.59 3.51 -9.35
CA GLU A 30 4.25 4.38 -10.31
C GLU A 30 5.33 5.19 -9.60
N THR A 31 6.53 5.27 -10.15
CA THR A 31 7.50 6.31 -9.79
C THR A 31 7.06 7.60 -10.46
N TYR A 32 6.35 8.45 -9.73
CA TYR A 32 5.78 9.69 -10.22
C TYR A 32 6.86 10.73 -10.54
N TYR A 33 7.87 10.86 -9.69
CA TYR A 33 8.98 11.79 -9.89
C TYR A 33 10.24 11.35 -9.13
N VAL A 34 11.42 11.72 -9.63
CA VAL A 34 12.70 11.62 -8.92
C VAL A 34 13.27 13.02 -8.78
N SER A 35 13.44 13.51 -7.56
CA SER A 35 13.96 14.86 -7.31
C SER A 35 15.43 14.98 -7.71
N ASN A 36 15.84 16.15 -8.18
CA ASN A 36 17.23 16.44 -8.51
C ASN A 36 17.82 17.57 -7.65
N ALA A 37 19.04 18.00 -7.99
CA ALA A 37 19.72 19.07 -7.27
C ALA A 37 19.00 20.44 -7.37
N ASN A 38 18.26 20.70 -8.44
CA ASN A 38 17.47 21.93 -8.59
C ASN A 38 16.26 21.91 -7.65
N ASP A 39 15.52 20.80 -7.60
CA ASP A 39 14.38 20.63 -6.69
C ASP A 39 14.80 20.77 -5.22
N ALA A 40 15.99 20.25 -4.88
CA ALA A 40 16.57 20.35 -3.54
C ALA A 40 17.02 21.77 -3.14
N THR A 41 16.97 22.75 -4.04
CA THR A 41 17.23 24.15 -3.68
C THR A 41 16.05 24.80 -2.95
N ASP A 42 14.87 24.20 -3.00
CA ASP A 42 13.71 24.70 -2.29
C ASP A 42 13.75 24.41 -0.79
N THR A 43 13.64 25.47 -0.02
CA THR A 43 13.57 25.45 1.44
C THR A 43 12.19 25.84 1.97
N ILE A 44 11.32 26.43 1.14
CA ILE A 44 9.95 26.79 1.53
C ILE A 44 9.14 25.51 1.79
N GLY A 45 9.22 24.53 0.88
CA GLY A 45 8.56 23.24 1.00
C GLY A 45 9.16 22.30 2.06
N GLY A 46 10.21 22.70 2.79
CA GLY A 46 10.77 21.90 3.89
C GLY A 46 12.05 21.11 3.58
N GLY A 47 12.64 21.31 2.39
CA GLY A 47 13.96 20.76 2.05
C GLY A 47 13.91 19.32 1.54
N LEU A 48 13.43 19.16 0.31
CA LEU A 48 13.41 17.87 -0.39
C LEU A 48 14.84 17.40 -0.71
N VAL A 49 15.19 16.18 -0.32
CA VAL A 49 16.51 15.61 -0.62
C VAL A 49 16.57 15.22 -2.10
N ALA A 50 17.63 15.60 -2.82
CA ALA A 50 17.85 15.15 -4.19
C ALA A 50 17.98 13.61 -4.26
N GLY A 51 17.37 12.99 -5.26
CA GLY A 51 17.27 11.54 -5.41
C GLY A 51 16.08 10.92 -4.64
N SER A 52 15.26 11.73 -3.98
CA SER A 52 14.00 11.25 -3.40
C SER A 52 13.05 10.82 -4.51
N ARG A 53 12.31 9.73 -4.26
CA ARG A 53 11.29 9.22 -5.18
C ARG A 53 9.91 9.52 -4.62
N THR A 54 9.07 10.12 -5.45
CA THR A 54 7.63 10.22 -5.22
C THR A 54 6.95 9.04 -5.88
N TYR A 55 6.26 8.21 -5.10
CA TYR A 55 5.50 7.07 -5.59
C TYR A 55 4.01 7.40 -5.59
N ARG A 56 3.28 6.99 -6.62
CA ARG A 56 1.81 6.92 -6.61
C ARG A 56 1.39 5.46 -6.57
N VAL A 57 0.53 5.12 -5.61
CA VAL A 57 0.00 3.76 -5.43
C VAL A 57 -1.44 3.74 -5.90
N PHE A 58 -1.74 2.89 -6.88
CA PHE A 58 -3.08 2.72 -7.42
C PHE A 58 -3.63 1.33 -7.09
N LEU A 59 -4.93 1.30 -6.84
CA LEU A 59 -5.71 0.07 -6.78
C LEU A 59 -6.44 -0.10 -8.10
N ASP A 60 -6.14 -1.19 -8.81
CA ASP A 60 -6.79 -1.55 -10.06
C ASP A 60 -7.95 -2.50 -9.73
N LEU A 61 -9.19 -2.08 -9.99
CA LEU A 61 -10.40 -2.81 -9.58
C LEU A 61 -11.18 -3.26 -10.81
N CYS A 62 -11.93 -4.37 -10.68
CA CYS A 62 -12.84 -4.80 -11.73
C CYS A 62 -13.80 -3.65 -12.14
N ASP A 63 -14.21 -3.54 -13.42
CA ASP A 63 -15.06 -2.44 -13.93
C ASP A 63 -16.31 -2.15 -13.07
N SER A 64 -16.88 -3.20 -12.50
CA SER A 64 -18.11 -3.15 -11.72
C SER A 64 -17.90 -2.89 -10.22
N CYS A 65 -16.65 -2.93 -9.77
CA CYS A 65 -16.22 -2.80 -8.38
C CYS A 65 -15.96 -1.33 -7.99
N ALA A 66 -16.01 -1.04 -6.69
CA ALA A 66 -15.71 0.27 -6.13
C ALA A 66 -15.01 0.18 -4.77
N LEU A 67 -14.06 1.07 -4.50
CA LEU A 67 -13.37 1.17 -3.21
C LEU A 67 -14.31 1.74 -2.13
N ARG A 68 -14.32 1.12 -0.95
CA ARG A 68 -15.12 1.53 0.21
C ARG A 68 -14.32 2.04 1.38
N SER A 69 -13.20 1.41 1.66
CA SER A 69 -12.31 1.86 2.72
C SER A 69 -10.89 1.37 2.55
N ILE A 70 -9.98 2.11 3.15
CA ILE A 70 -8.63 1.69 3.51
C ILE A 70 -8.62 1.66 5.04
N TYR A 71 -8.21 0.55 5.64
CA TYR A 71 -8.41 0.35 7.08
C TYR A 71 -7.27 -0.42 7.76
N GLY A 72 -7.18 -0.24 9.07
CA GLY A 72 -6.47 -1.10 10.01
C GLY A 72 -7.41 -1.43 11.17
N ASP A 73 -7.46 -2.68 11.57
CA ASP A 73 -8.28 -3.17 12.69
C ASP A 73 -7.44 -4.03 13.65
N VAL A 74 -8.06 -4.47 14.74
CA VAL A 74 -7.41 -5.24 15.81
C VAL A 74 -6.72 -6.52 15.30
N ASN A 75 -7.16 -7.07 14.17
CA ASN A 75 -6.62 -8.29 13.58
C ASN A 75 -5.68 -8.01 12.40
N HIS A 76 -5.80 -6.84 11.78
CA HIS A 76 -5.10 -6.49 10.54
C HIS A 76 -4.55 -5.07 10.61
N VAL A 77 -3.25 -4.95 10.83
CA VAL A 77 -2.57 -3.65 10.87
C VAL A 77 -2.54 -3.05 9.46
N LEU A 78 -2.85 -1.76 9.35
CA LEU A 78 -2.50 -0.95 8.19
C LEU A 78 -1.10 -0.41 8.40
N GLU A 79 -0.18 -0.70 7.48
CA GLU A 79 1.20 -0.24 7.59
C GLU A 79 1.69 0.41 6.30
N ILE A 80 2.33 1.57 6.43
CA ILE A 80 3.04 2.28 5.37
C ILE A 80 4.36 2.75 5.97
N ALA A 81 5.47 2.28 5.42
CA ALA A 81 6.79 2.47 6.01
C ALA A 81 7.83 2.81 4.95
N SER A 82 8.81 3.59 5.35
CA SER A 82 10.03 3.84 4.58
C SER A 82 11.27 3.70 5.44
N THR A 83 12.41 3.37 4.81
CA THR A 83 13.72 3.37 5.49
C THR A 83 14.28 4.79 5.73
N ALA A 84 13.64 5.82 5.17
CA ALA A 84 13.90 7.23 5.46
C ALA A 84 12.59 7.95 5.81
N LEU A 85 12.68 9.22 6.21
CA LEU A 85 11.49 10.03 6.48
C LEU A 85 10.70 10.27 5.20
N PHE A 86 9.37 10.27 5.33
CA PHE A 86 8.50 10.82 4.31
C PHE A 86 8.69 12.34 4.21
N PHE A 87 8.70 12.84 2.99
CA PHE A 87 8.65 14.26 2.72
C PHE A 87 7.20 14.73 2.74
N ASN A 88 6.91 15.64 3.67
CA ASN A 88 5.67 16.40 3.69
C ASN A 88 6.01 17.86 3.44
N ASN A 89 5.35 18.48 2.47
CA ASN A 89 5.58 19.86 2.10
C ASN A 89 5.21 20.77 3.27
N ARG A 90 6.16 21.59 3.72
CA ARG A 90 5.97 22.45 4.90
C ARG A 90 5.00 23.61 4.67
N ASP A 91 4.84 24.06 3.43
CA ASP A 91 4.03 25.24 3.12
C ASP A 91 2.57 24.86 2.89
N ARG A 92 2.30 23.78 2.13
CA ARG A 92 0.94 23.38 1.70
C ARG A 92 0.70 21.87 1.70
N GLY A 93 1.49 21.09 2.44
CA GLY A 93 1.25 19.66 2.58
C GLY A 93 -0.06 19.38 3.33
N GLU A 94 -0.71 18.28 3.01
CA GLU A 94 -2.00 17.90 3.60
C GLU A 94 -2.09 16.39 3.75
N THR A 95 -2.82 15.90 4.75
CA THR A 95 -2.95 14.45 4.99
C THR A 95 -3.60 13.69 3.83
N TYR A 96 -4.51 14.36 3.10
CA TYR A 96 -5.28 13.72 2.04
C TYR A 96 -5.19 14.47 0.72
N GLY A 97 -5.07 13.73 -0.38
CA GLY A 97 -4.95 14.30 -1.73
C GLY A 97 -6.11 15.23 -2.11
N HIS A 98 -7.34 14.95 -1.67
CA HIS A 98 -8.50 15.81 -1.96
C HIS A 98 -8.46 17.19 -1.25
N VAL A 99 -7.54 17.40 -0.30
CA VAL A 99 -7.37 18.66 0.43
C VAL A 99 -6.27 19.51 -0.22
N ILE A 100 -5.33 18.91 -0.95
CA ILE A 100 -4.27 19.62 -1.66
C ILE A 100 -4.87 20.67 -2.60
N PRO A 101 -4.52 21.96 -2.45
CA PRO A 101 -5.08 23.01 -3.29
C PRO A 101 -4.56 22.91 -4.73
N ASN A 102 -5.46 22.72 -5.69
CA ASN A 102 -5.08 22.56 -7.10
C ASN A 102 -4.25 23.73 -7.65
N ASN A 103 -4.60 24.96 -7.25
CA ASN A 103 -3.92 26.18 -7.67
C ASN A 103 -2.58 26.45 -6.96
N ARG A 104 -2.05 25.44 -6.26
CA ARG A 104 -0.76 25.48 -5.56
C ARG A 104 0.16 24.35 -5.99
N LEU A 105 -0.29 23.46 -6.88
CA LEU A 105 0.50 22.33 -7.33
C LEU A 105 1.74 22.75 -8.12
N ASP A 106 1.67 23.90 -8.79
CA ASP A 106 2.77 24.58 -9.46
C ASP A 106 3.61 25.48 -8.52
N GLU A 107 3.38 25.44 -7.21
CA GLU A 107 4.23 26.18 -6.27
C GLU A 107 5.26 25.24 -5.64
N ASN A 108 6.52 25.66 -5.67
CA ASN A 108 7.65 24.97 -5.06
C ASN A 108 7.68 23.45 -5.35
N THR A 109 7.66 22.62 -4.31
CA THR A 109 7.61 21.16 -4.33
C THR A 109 6.27 20.59 -3.84
N VAL A 110 5.18 21.39 -3.82
CA VAL A 110 3.85 20.95 -3.31
C VAL A 110 3.34 19.70 -4.02
N ALA A 111 3.53 19.60 -5.34
CA ALA A 111 3.10 18.42 -6.11
C ALA A 111 3.77 17.10 -5.68
N LEU A 112 4.83 17.16 -4.85
CA LEU A 112 5.57 16.01 -4.34
C LEU A 112 5.24 15.69 -2.87
N ASP A 113 4.22 16.31 -2.29
CA ASP A 113 3.77 16.01 -0.93
C ASP A 113 3.36 14.53 -0.75
N SER A 114 3.42 14.03 0.49
CA SER A 114 3.01 12.67 0.83
C SER A 114 1.63 12.66 1.51
N TRP A 115 0.70 11.87 1.00
CA TRP A 115 -0.68 11.82 1.46
C TRP A 115 -1.38 10.52 1.10
N LEU A 116 -2.52 10.26 1.76
CA LEU A 116 -3.45 9.19 1.39
C LEU A 116 -4.62 9.71 0.58
N ALA A 117 -5.27 8.85 -0.19
CA ALA A 117 -6.37 9.26 -1.05
C ALA A 117 -7.42 8.17 -1.26
N MET A 118 -8.54 8.61 -1.81
CA MET A 118 -9.56 7.77 -2.42
C MET A 118 -9.87 8.35 -3.81
N GLY A 119 -8.86 8.39 -4.68
CA GLY A 119 -8.93 8.82 -6.08
C GLY A 119 -8.38 10.22 -6.37
N ALA A 120 -8.64 11.21 -5.51
CA ALA A 120 -8.24 12.58 -5.75
C ALA A 120 -6.76 12.86 -5.44
N ALA A 121 -6.11 13.63 -6.31
CA ALA A 121 -4.75 14.14 -6.14
C ALA A 121 -4.72 15.64 -5.82
N SER A 122 -5.85 16.33 -5.98
CA SER A 122 -6.10 17.68 -5.48
C SER A 122 -7.59 17.88 -5.22
N ASN A 123 -7.96 19.04 -4.69
CA ASN A 123 -9.36 19.43 -4.54
C ASN A 123 -10.11 19.64 -5.89
N GLN A 124 -9.43 19.59 -7.03
CA GLN A 124 -10.02 19.76 -8.37
C GLN A 124 -9.57 18.72 -9.41
N LYS A 125 -8.75 17.75 -9.05
CA LYS A 125 -8.19 16.75 -9.98
C LYS A 125 -8.20 15.35 -9.38
N PHE A 126 -8.55 14.36 -10.21
CA PHE A 126 -8.26 12.96 -9.91
C PHE A 126 -6.83 12.63 -10.32
N GLY A 127 -6.20 11.71 -9.59
CA GLY A 127 -4.91 11.17 -9.98
C GLY A 127 -5.06 9.96 -10.90
N VAL A 128 -4.32 9.96 -11.98
CA VAL A 128 -4.17 8.82 -12.92
C VAL A 128 -2.69 8.48 -13.10
N LEU A 129 -2.40 7.33 -13.70
CA LEU A 129 -1.05 7.05 -14.19
C LEU A 129 -0.69 8.09 -15.27
N LYS A 130 0.57 8.53 -15.33
CA LYS A 130 0.97 9.52 -16.34
C LYS A 130 0.73 9.02 -17.76
N SER A 131 0.88 7.73 -18.02
CA SER A 131 0.57 7.12 -19.32
C SER A 131 -0.91 7.18 -19.71
N GLU A 132 -1.81 7.43 -18.76
CA GLU A 132 -3.27 7.50 -18.93
C GLU A 132 -3.79 8.95 -18.86
N ASP A 133 -2.89 9.94 -18.76
CA ASP A 133 -3.19 11.36 -18.73
C ASP A 133 -3.35 11.94 -20.15
N PRO A 134 -4.56 12.39 -20.54
CA PRO A 134 -4.83 12.92 -21.86
C PRO A 134 -4.64 14.44 -21.97
N ASP A 135 -4.56 15.21 -20.86
CA ASP A 135 -4.61 16.68 -20.87
C ASP A 135 -3.28 17.39 -20.59
N GLY A 136 -2.21 16.63 -20.35
CA GLY A 136 -0.85 17.15 -20.36
C GLY A 136 -0.40 17.58 -18.97
N THR A 137 0.04 18.82 -18.79
CA THR A 137 0.54 19.27 -17.48
C THR A 137 0.01 20.64 -17.08
N ILE A 138 -0.27 20.80 -15.79
CA ILE A 138 -0.48 22.08 -15.12
C ILE A 138 0.74 22.53 -14.31
N LEU A 139 1.82 21.75 -14.31
CA LEU A 139 3.03 21.97 -13.50
C LEU A 139 4.14 22.71 -14.27
N ASP A 140 3.92 23.05 -15.54
CA ASP A 140 4.90 23.70 -16.41
C ASP A 140 5.24 25.15 -15.99
N ALA A 141 4.31 25.82 -15.30
CA ALA A 141 4.46 27.16 -14.78
C ALA A 141 5.04 27.22 -13.35
N ASN A 142 5.77 26.19 -12.91
CA ASN A 142 6.25 26.11 -11.53
C ASN A 142 7.05 27.36 -11.10
N ASP A 143 6.79 27.88 -9.91
CA ASP A 143 7.32 29.16 -9.44
C ASP A 143 8.82 29.15 -9.05
N GLY A 144 9.48 27.99 -9.05
CA GLY A 144 10.90 27.88 -8.75
C GLY A 144 11.25 27.83 -7.25
N GLY A 145 10.25 27.79 -6.37
CA GLY A 145 10.41 27.70 -4.91
C GLY A 145 11.28 28.80 -4.32
N SER A 146 12.01 28.52 -3.23
CA SER A 146 12.77 29.57 -2.53
C SER A 146 13.94 30.15 -3.32
N ALA A 147 14.50 29.37 -4.26
CA ALA A 147 15.68 29.77 -5.01
C ALA A 147 15.35 30.65 -6.22
N GLN A 148 14.14 30.53 -6.79
CA GLN A 148 13.65 31.33 -7.92
C GLN A 148 14.60 31.31 -9.14
N ASN A 149 15.36 30.21 -9.32
CA ASN A 149 16.36 30.05 -10.38
C ASN A 149 15.79 29.41 -11.66
N GLY A 150 14.48 29.58 -11.88
CA GLY A 150 13.71 28.84 -12.87
C GLY A 150 12.79 27.81 -12.22
N PRO A 151 11.90 27.19 -13.01
CA PRO A 151 10.89 26.25 -12.49
C PRO A 151 11.53 25.01 -11.86
N LEU A 152 10.92 24.52 -10.77
CA LEU A 152 11.20 23.19 -10.23
C LEU A 152 10.38 22.14 -10.98
N LEU A 153 10.60 20.87 -10.68
CA LEU A 153 9.80 19.76 -11.22
C LEU A 153 9.96 19.53 -12.74
N VAL A 154 11.04 20.06 -13.33
CA VAL A 154 11.25 20.07 -14.79
C VAL A 154 12.18 18.97 -15.31
N ASN A 155 12.66 18.08 -14.46
CA ASN A 155 13.62 17.05 -14.88
C ASN A 155 12.93 15.85 -15.55
N ALA A 156 13.69 15.14 -16.39
CA ALA A 156 13.23 13.99 -17.16
C ALA A 156 14.00 12.72 -16.76
N ASP A 157 14.07 12.43 -15.46
CA ASP A 157 14.70 11.22 -14.96
C ASP A 157 14.03 9.97 -15.56
N PRO A 158 14.79 9.06 -16.22
CA PRO A 158 14.22 7.89 -16.88
C PRO A 158 13.52 6.91 -15.91
N ASP A 159 13.90 6.88 -14.63
CA ASP A 159 13.23 6.03 -13.63
C ASP A 159 11.82 6.52 -13.31
N ALA A 160 11.53 7.82 -13.54
CA ALA A 160 10.19 8.39 -13.42
C ALA A 160 9.36 8.23 -14.70
N GLY A 161 9.92 7.71 -15.79
CA GLY A 161 9.21 7.58 -17.06
C GLY A 161 8.86 8.93 -17.69
N ILE A 162 7.55 9.20 -17.85
CA ILE A 162 7.08 10.41 -18.55
C ILE A 162 7.33 11.66 -17.69
N PRO A 163 8.02 12.70 -18.19
CA PRO A 163 8.29 13.90 -17.40
C PRO A 163 7.02 14.65 -17.00
N LEU A 164 7.04 15.26 -15.81
CA LEU A 164 5.91 16.08 -15.32
C LEU A 164 5.64 17.30 -16.19
N THR A 165 6.61 17.76 -16.99
CA THR A 165 6.42 18.83 -17.97
C THR A 165 5.66 18.37 -19.22
N GLN A 166 5.31 17.09 -19.33
CA GLN A 166 4.57 16.52 -20.45
C GLN A 166 3.21 15.98 -20.00
N GLN A 167 3.21 15.11 -18.98
CA GLN A 167 2.02 14.51 -18.37
C GLN A 167 2.18 14.53 -16.85
N ASP A 168 1.24 15.15 -16.14
CA ASP A 168 1.25 15.31 -14.69
C ASP A 168 0.39 14.26 -13.95
N GLY A 169 -0.31 13.41 -14.70
CA GLY A 169 -1.18 12.40 -14.13
C GLY A 169 -2.38 13.00 -13.39
N LEU A 170 -2.87 14.17 -13.80
CA LEU A 170 -3.98 14.90 -13.17
C LEU A 170 -5.12 15.19 -14.14
N VAL A 171 -6.18 14.40 -14.07
CA VAL A 171 -7.37 14.63 -14.92
C VAL A 171 -8.43 15.47 -14.20
N PRO A 172 -9.18 16.34 -14.92
CA PRO A 172 -10.32 17.05 -14.35
C PRO A 172 -11.33 16.10 -13.70
N LEU A 173 -12.03 16.54 -12.66
CA LEU A 173 -13.05 15.72 -12.00
C LEU A 173 -14.21 15.27 -12.93
N GLY A 174 -14.35 15.86 -14.12
CA GLY A 174 -15.34 15.43 -15.12
C GLY A 174 -16.80 15.55 -14.66
N GLY A 175 -17.08 16.45 -13.71
CA GLY A 175 -18.39 16.57 -13.03
C GLY A 175 -18.55 15.70 -11.78
N GLY A 176 -17.54 14.89 -11.43
CA GLY A 176 -17.40 14.23 -10.14
C GLY A 176 -16.94 15.15 -9.02
N SER A 177 -16.67 14.57 -7.85
CA SER A 177 -16.21 15.27 -6.64
C SER A 177 -14.85 14.71 -6.20
N ALA A 178 -13.92 15.59 -5.82
CA ALA A 178 -12.65 15.17 -5.21
C ALA A 178 -12.86 14.49 -3.85
N LEU A 179 -13.85 14.96 -3.08
CA LEU A 179 -14.26 14.33 -1.83
C LEU A 179 -15.28 13.22 -2.10
N PRO A 180 -14.99 11.96 -1.73
CA PRO A 180 -15.95 10.85 -1.88
C PRO A 180 -17.26 11.08 -1.11
N PRO A 181 -18.38 10.48 -1.56
CA PRO A 181 -19.65 10.52 -0.82
C PRO A 181 -19.48 10.05 0.62
N GLY A 182 -19.88 10.87 1.59
CA GLY A 182 -19.80 10.52 3.00
C GLY A 182 -18.38 10.16 3.47
N PHE A 183 -17.35 10.77 2.87
CA PHE A 183 -15.97 10.59 3.29
C PHE A 183 -15.84 10.77 4.81
N ASN A 184 -15.21 9.80 5.46
CA ASN A 184 -14.96 9.81 6.89
C ASN A 184 -13.66 9.09 7.22
N ALA A 185 -12.84 9.73 8.04
CA ALA A 185 -11.63 9.16 8.61
C ALA A 185 -11.79 9.06 10.13
N THR A 186 -11.70 7.85 10.67
CA THR A 186 -11.91 7.56 12.09
C THR A 186 -10.77 6.73 12.68
N GLY A 187 -10.62 6.79 14.01
CA GLY A 187 -9.56 6.11 14.73
C GLY A 187 -8.27 6.93 14.72
N THR A 188 -7.13 6.25 14.61
CA THR A 188 -5.81 6.84 14.42
C THR A 188 -5.75 7.48 13.04
N THR A 189 -5.58 8.80 13.00
CA THR A 189 -5.45 9.52 11.73
C THR A 189 -4.02 9.45 11.19
N PRO A 190 -3.84 9.42 9.85
CA PRO A 190 -2.52 9.47 9.24
C PRO A 190 -1.79 10.81 9.41
N ASP A 191 -2.43 11.83 10.00
CA ASP A 191 -1.84 13.15 10.29
C ASP A 191 -0.54 13.03 11.10
N SER A 192 -0.41 11.98 11.90
CA SER A 192 0.81 11.66 12.65
C SER A 192 2.06 11.46 11.77
N ILE A 193 1.89 11.25 10.46
CA ILE A 193 2.96 11.01 9.50
C ILE A 193 2.84 11.86 8.23
N PHE A 194 1.64 12.19 7.73
CA PHE A 194 1.42 12.78 6.40
C PHE A 194 0.87 14.22 6.43
N SER A 195 1.01 14.94 7.53
CA SER A 195 0.59 16.34 7.65
C SER A 195 1.77 17.30 7.50
N ASP A 196 1.48 18.58 7.24
CA ASP A 196 2.50 19.61 7.04
C ASP A 196 3.47 19.67 8.22
N SER A 197 4.76 19.87 7.93
CA SER A 197 5.82 19.95 8.95
C SER A 197 5.99 18.70 9.83
N ILE A 198 5.32 17.59 9.53
CA ILE A 198 5.51 16.32 10.24
C ILE A 198 6.68 15.55 9.64
N ALA A 199 7.50 14.96 10.50
CA ALA A 199 8.61 14.10 10.12
C ALA A 199 8.35 12.70 10.68
N GLY A 200 8.09 11.74 9.80
CA GLY A 200 7.84 10.36 10.18
C GLY A 200 8.22 9.41 9.05
N ALA A 201 8.58 8.17 9.41
CA ALA A 201 8.95 7.14 8.45
C ALA A 201 7.97 5.96 8.43
N VAL A 202 7.08 5.85 9.42
CA VAL A 202 6.19 4.70 9.58
C VAL A 202 4.83 5.16 10.10
N PHE A 203 3.79 4.93 9.30
CA PHE A 203 2.42 4.91 9.76
C PHE A 203 2.01 3.45 10.00
N SER A 204 1.63 3.09 11.22
CA SER A 204 1.20 1.74 11.58
C SER A 204 0.01 1.85 12.53
N SER A 205 -1.13 1.29 12.15
CA SER A 205 -2.35 1.38 12.95
C SER A 205 -3.24 0.14 12.85
N ASN A 206 -3.76 -0.26 14.01
CA ASN A 206 -4.75 -1.31 14.22
C ASN A 206 -6.14 -0.75 14.56
N ASP A 207 -6.35 0.56 14.38
CA ASP A 207 -7.62 1.24 14.59
C ASP A 207 -7.64 2.48 13.71
N THR A 208 -7.67 2.30 12.39
CA THR A 208 -7.76 3.40 11.43
C THR A 208 -8.74 3.02 10.34
N ARG A 209 -9.55 3.97 9.89
CA ARG A 209 -10.47 3.73 8.79
C ARG A 209 -10.71 5.00 8.01
N ILE A 210 -10.27 5.00 6.76
CA ILE A 210 -10.55 6.02 5.76
C ILE A 210 -11.60 5.44 4.83
N SER A 211 -12.78 6.02 4.76
CA SER A 211 -13.93 5.36 4.13
C SER A 211 -14.90 6.32 3.48
N CYS A 212 -15.77 5.78 2.62
CA CYS A 212 -16.89 6.49 2.01
C CYS A 212 -18.20 5.71 2.19
N THR A 213 -19.33 6.37 1.92
CA THR A 213 -20.67 5.77 1.82
C THR A 213 -20.96 5.26 0.40
N THR A 214 -22.15 4.70 0.14
CA THR A 214 -22.59 4.30 -1.22
C THR A 214 -23.00 5.55 -2.02
N PRO A 215 -22.66 5.65 -3.31
CA PRO A 215 -21.81 4.72 -4.07
C PRO A 215 -20.34 4.79 -3.65
N GLY A 216 -19.65 3.64 -3.66
CA GLY A 216 -18.20 3.57 -3.48
C GLY A 216 -17.43 4.34 -4.55
N VAL A 217 -16.11 4.50 -4.33
CA VAL A 217 -15.23 5.22 -5.26
C VAL A 217 -14.82 4.35 -6.44
N LYS A 218 -14.94 4.89 -7.64
CA LYS A 218 -14.40 4.30 -8.89
C LYS A 218 -13.27 5.15 -9.43
N GLY A 219 -12.39 4.52 -10.22
CA GLY A 219 -11.34 5.20 -10.96
C GLY A 219 -11.94 6.19 -11.98
N PRO A 220 -11.18 7.23 -12.36
CA PRO A 220 -11.66 8.25 -13.28
C PRO A 220 -11.65 7.80 -14.75
N THR A 221 -11.03 6.66 -15.06
CA THR A 221 -10.95 6.07 -16.42
C THR A 221 -11.73 4.75 -16.51
N VAL A 222 -11.83 4.19 -17.71
CA VAL A 222 -12.53 2.91 -17.94
C VAL A 222 -11.80 1.73 -17.31
N GLU A 223 -10.50 1.85 -17.08
CA GLU A 223 -9.65 0.86 -16.42
C GLU A 223 -9.82 0.85 -14.89
N ASN A 224 -10.66 1.73 -14.32
CA ASN A 224 -11.05 1.74 -12.90
C ASN A 224 -9.87 1.70 -11.89
N LYS A 225 -8.74 2.33 -12.25
CA LYS A 225 -7.60 2.51 -11.34
C LYS A 225 -7.83 3.68 -10.41
N ILE A 226 -7.72 3.44 -9.11
CA ILE A 226 -7.99 4.44 -8.06
C ILE A 226 -6.67 4.78 -7.38
N LEU A 227 -6.26 6.05 -7.42
CA LEU A 227 -5.12 6.52 -6.63
C LEU A 227 -5.44 6.46 -5.13
N ILE A 228 -4.64 5.72 -4.36
CA ILE A 228 -4.87 5.54 -2.91
C ILE A 228 -3.79 6.17 -2.04
N ALA A 229 -2.62 6.50 -2.60
CA ALA A 229 -1.57 7.24 -1.89
C ALA A 229 -0.58 7.89 -2.87
N GLN A 230 -0.02 9.02 -2.46
CA GLN A 230 1.23 9.56 -2.99
C GLN A 230 2.24 9.62 -1.84
N LEU A 231 3.46 9.13 -2.04
CA LEU A 231 4.44 8.96 -0.96
C LEU A 231 5.84 9.32 -1.44
N THR A 232 6.46 10.33 -0.84
CA THR A 232 7.79 10.82 -1.22
C THR A 232 8.82 10.47 -0.16
N THR A 233 9.90 9.81 -0.54
CA THR A 233 10.97 9.41 0.38
C THR A 233 12.30 9.21 -0.36
N ALA A 234 13.41 9.46 0.33
CA ALA A 234 14.75 9.07 -0.12
C ALA A 234 15.09 7.60 0.18
N GLY A 235 14.24 6.93 0.96
CA GLY A 235 14.40 5.54 1.37
C GLY A 235 13.67 4.55 0.45
N GLU A 236 13.68 3.30 0.87
CA GLU A 236 12.87 2.25 0.26
C GLU A 236 11.46 2.28 0.85
N LEU A 237 10.44 2.26 -0.01
CA LEU A 237 9.03 2.22 0.39
C LEU A 237 8.57 0.77 0.60
N SER A 238 7.78 0.55 1.64
CA SER A 238 7.04 -0.69 1.89
C SER A 238 5.67 -0.36 2.46
N PHE A 239 4.67 -1.16 2.13
CA PHE A 239 3.33 -0.98 2.68
C PHE A 239 2.58 -2.31 2.69
N CYS A 240 1.59 -2.39 3.58
CA CYS A 240 0.67 -3.50 3.73
C CYS A 240 -0.71 -2.90 3.99
N LEU A 241 -1.51 -2.85 2.92
CA LEU A 241 -2.83 -2.21 2.92
C LEU A 241 -3.97 -3.23 3.11
N ASN A 242 -4.93 -2.89 3.97
CA ASN A 242 -6.24 -3.55 4.03
C ASN A 242 -7.31 -2.64 3.41
N ILE A 243 -8.21 -3.23 2.62
CA ILE A 243 -9.24 -2.47 1.89
C ILE A 243 -10.58 -3.19 1.89
N GLU A 244 -11.66 -2.40 1.79
CA GLU A 244 -12.99 -2.91 1.49
C GLU A 244 -13.39 -2.55 0.06
N VAL A 245 -13.92 -3.51 -0.70
CA VAL A 245 -14.43 -3.32 -2.06
C VAL A 245 -15.92 -3.63 -2.11
N GLU A 246 -16.71 -2.75 -2.70
CA GLU A 246 -18.13 -2.93 -3.02
C GLU A 246 -18.24 -3.52 -4.43
N ARG A 247 -18.93 -4.65 -4.56
CA ARG A 247 -19.28 -5.28 -5.84
C ARG A 247 -20.54 -4.66 -6.43
N ALA A 248 -20.81 -4.98 -7.69
CA ALA A 248 -22.01 -4.54 -8.41
C ALA A 248 -23.35 -4.90 -7.72
N ASP A 249 -23.37 -5.98 -6.94
CA ASP A 249 -24.54 -6.41 -6.17
C ASP A 249 -24.70 -5.70 -4.81
N GLY A 250 -23.79 -4.76 -4.49
CA GLY A 250 -23.74 -4.02 -3.23
C GLY A 250 -23.03 -4.76 -2.09
N THR A 251 -22.53 -5.98 -2.33
CA THR A 251 -21.77 -6.73 -1.33
C THR A 251 -20.42 -6.06 -1.07
N ILE A 252 -20.05 -5.93 0.21
CA ILE A 252 -18.75 -5.38 0.63
C ILE A 252 -17.84 -6.52 1.07
N ILE A 253 -16.64 -6.59 0.50
CA ILE A 253 -15.63 -7.62 0.78
C ILE A 253 -14.37 -6.97 1.32
N LYS A 254 -13.79 -7.59 2.34
CA LYS A 254 -12.55 -7.18 2.99
C LYS A 254 -11.34 -7.93 2.42
N TYR A 255 -10.29 -7.18 2.12
CA TYR A 255 -9.00 -7.68 1.66
C TYR A 255 -7.89 -7.23 2.60
N VAL A 256 -7.00 -8.16 2.97
CA VAL A 256 -5.88 -7.92 3.90
C VAL A 256 -4.56 -8.45 3.31
N PRO A 257 -3.39 -7.86 3.63
CA PRO A 257 -2.08 -8.34 3.19
C PRO A 257 -1.78 -9.75 3.71
N GLY A 258 -1.13 -10.58 2.88
CA GLY A 258 -0.99 -12.02 3.12
C GLY A 258 -1.92 -12.87 2.23
N LEU A 259 -2.71 -12.21 1.38
CA LEU A 259 -3.40 -12.77 0.23
C LEU A 259 -2.76 -12.12 -1.02
N GLY A 260 -1.75 -12.79 -1.57
CA GLY A 260 -1.00 -12.31 -2.73
C GLY A 260 -1.82 -12.47 -4.00
N PHE A 261 -1.82 -11.42 -4.81
CA PHE A 261 -2.10 -11.53 -6.25
C PHE A 261 -0.78 -12.00 -6.86
N ASP A 262 -0.68 -13.32 -7.03
CA ASP A 262 -0.15 -13.98 -8.22
C ASP A 262 -0.19 -15.49 -7.97
N ASP A 263 -0.92 -16.16 -8.86
CA ASP A 263 -0.90 -17.58 -9.24
C ASP A 263 -1.00 -18.68 -8.14
N GLU A 264 -2.19 -19.29 -8.09
CA GLU A 264 -2.44 -20.67 -7.66
C GLU A 264 -2.17 -21.10 -6.20
N GLN A 265 -2.15 -20.23 -5.18
CA GLN A 265 -2.04 -20.73 -3.79
C GLN A 265 -3.21 -20.36 -2.86
N ARG A 266 -3.98 -21.41 -2.54
CA ARG A 266 -5.02 -21.58 -1.52
C ARG A 266 -4.85 -20.65 -0.32
N ILE A 267 -5.92 -19.92 0.02
CA ILE A 267 -6.08 -19.26 1.31
C ILE A 267 -5.88 -20.32 2.40
N VAL A 268 -4.78 -20.20 3.15
CA VAL A 268 -4.57 -20.99 4.35
C VAL A 268 -4.96 -20.14 5.54
N GLU A 269 -6.21 -20.28 5.98
CA GLU A 269 -6.59 -19.79 7.30
C GLU A 269 -5.83 -20.62 8.33
N TRP A 270 -4.87 -20.01 9.05
CA TRP A 270 -4.16 -20.70 10.12
C TRP A 270 -4.12 -19.94 11.45
N GLN A 271 -4.21 -20.72 12.53
CA GLN A 271 -4.37 -20.27 13.90
C GLN A 271 -3.49 -21.10 14.84
N LEU A 272 -3.06 -20.46 15.92
CA LEU A 272 -2.33 -21.08 17.02
C LEU A 272 -3.18 -21.08 18.28
N TYR A 273 -3.38 -22.25 18.89
CA TYR A 273 -4.07 -22.33 20.16
C TYR A 273 -3.61 -23.53 21.02
N PRO A 274 -3.66 -23.40 22.35
CA PRO A 274 -3.85 -22.15 23.06
C PRO A 274 -2.64 -21.21 22.84
N ASN A 275 -2.83 -19.91 23.03
CA ASN A 275 -1.73 -18.95 23.14
C ASN A 275 -2.10 -17.97 24.26
N PRO A 276 -1.40 -17.99 25.41
CA PRO A 276 -0.21 -18.78 25.74
C PRO A 276 -0.42 -20.31 25.79
N ALA A 277 0.65 -21.10 25.60
CA ALA A 277 0.63 -22.58 25.66
C ALA A 277 1.72 -23.13 26.57
N SER A 278 1.45 -24.25 27.24
CA SER A 278 2.39 -24.84 28.23
C SER A 278 3.07 -26.14 27.84
N ALA A 279 2.45 -26.93 26.97
CA ALA A 279 2.99 -28.26 26.62
C ALA A 279 2.78 -28.59 25.15
N VAL A 280 1.62 -28.19 24.62
CA VAL A 280 1.25 -28.42 23.23
C VAL A 280 0.72 -27.13 22.64
N LEU A 281 1.25 -26.77 21.49
CA LEU A 281 0.75 -25.69 20.64
C LEU A 281 0.04 -26.33 19.45
N THR A 282 -1.26 -26.10 19.31
CA THR A 282 -2.03 -26.57 18.15
C THR A 282 -1.91 -25.56 17.02
N ILE A 283 -1.46 -26.03 15.87
CA ILE A 283 -1.52 -25.34 14.58
C ILE A 283 -2.76 -25.86 13.85
N ARG A 284 -3.77 -25.02 13.65
CA ARG A 284 -4.87 -25.32 12.74
C ARG A 284 -4.64 -24.53 11.46
N ALA A 285 -4.59 -25.19 10.32
CA ALA A 285 -4.35 -24.58 9.03
C ALA A 285 -5.28 -25.23 7.99
N GLN A 286 -6.28 -24.50 7.52
CA GLN A 286 -7.19 -25.00 6.49
C GLN A 286 -6.55 -24.82 5.12
N GLY A 287 -6.81 -25.70 4.16
CA GLY A 287 -6.36 -25.44 2.80
C GLY A 287 -4.85 -25.63 2.58
N LEU A 288 -4.08 -26.22 3.49
CA LEU A 288 -2.72 -26.66 3.17
C LEU A 288 -2.72 -28.02 2.45
N SER A 289 -1.82 -28.17 1.48
CA SER A 289 -1.51 -29.45 0.82
C SER A 289 -0.01 -29.54 0.59
N GLY A 290 0.55 -30.76 0.61
CA GLY A 290 1.99 -30.99 0.47
C GLY A 290 2.72 -31.05 1.82
N GLN A 291 4.05 -31.02 1.82
CA GLN A 291 4.82 -30.96 3.06
C GLN A 291 4.95 -29.51 3.55
N ALA A 292 4.84 -29.32 4.87
CA ALA A 292 5.12 -28.07 5.54
C ALA A 292 6.16 -28.30 6.65
N LYS A 293 7.18 -27.45 6.71
CA LYS A 293 8.17 -27.40 7.78
C LYS A 293 7.76 -26.36 8.81
N LEU A 294 7.66 -26.77 10.06
CA LEU A 294 7.43 -25.91 11.21
C LEU A 294 8.77 -25.67 11.92
N VAL A 295 9.09 -24.40 12.18
CA VAL A 295 10.33 -23.97 12.82
C VAL A 295 9.99 -22.98 13.93
N VAL A 296 10.32 -23.31 15.17
CA VAL A 296 10.21 -22.39 16.31
C VAL A 296 11.53 -21.67 16.48
N LEU A 297 11.47 -20.34 16.55
CA LEU A 297 12.59 -19.45 16.72
C LEU A 297 12.50 -18.74 18.08
N ASP A 298 13.61 -18.64 18.79
CA ASP A 298 13.72 -17.83 20.00
C ASP A 298 13.80 -16.33 19.69
N ALA A 299 13.83 -15.48 20.73
CA ALA A 299 13.93 -14.02 20.58
C ALA A 299 15.20 -13.53 19.88
N LEU A 300 16.22 -14.38 19.71
CA LEU A 300 17.45 -14.10 18.98
C LEU A 300 17.41 -14.65 17.55
N GLY A 301 16.27 -15.21 17.11
CA GLY A 301 16.09 -15.79 15.78
C GLY A 301 16.71 -17.18 15.60
N ARG A 302 17.09 -17.86 16.69
CA ARG A 302 17.71 -19.20 16.61
C ARG A 302 16.62 -20.26 16.58
N SER A 303 16.77 -21.24 15.69
CA SER A 303 15.91 -22.44 15.65
C SER A 303 16.09 -23.25 16.94
N VAL A 304 14.99 -23.41 17.68
CA VAL A 304 14.93 -24.17 18.94
C VAL A 304 14.07 -25.44 18.83
N LEU A 305 13.22 -25.53 17.80
CA LEU A 305 12.41 -26.70 17.51
C LEU A 305 12.09 -26.74 16.01
N GLU A 306 12.21 -27.90 15.39
CA GLU A 306 11.80 -28.13 14.00
C GLU A 306 10.91 -29.37 13.91
N SER A 307 9.90 -29.31 13.06
CA SER A 307 9.01 -30.43 12.75
C SER A 307 8.59 -30.37 11.29
N THR A 308 8.34 -31.51 10.66
CA THR A 308 7.79 -31.57 9.30
C THR A 308 6.44 -32.26 9.35
N VAL A 309 5.43 -31.65 8.74
CA VAL A 309 4.08 -32.16 8.66
C VAL A 309 3.62 -32.26 7.22
N THR A 310 2.66 -33.13 6.96
CA THR A 310 2.02 -33.27 5.64
C THR A 310 0.53 -33.00 5.80
N PRO A 311 0.08 -31.74 5.64
CA PRO A 311 -1.33 -31.42 5.74
C PRO A 311 -2.13 -32.09 4.62
N ASN A 312 -3.13 -32.89 5.01
CA ASN A 312 -3.99 -33.62 4.08
C ASN A 312 -5.18 -32.77 3.64
N GLY A 313 -4.95 -31.63 3.00
CA GLY A 313 -5.95 -30.90 2.20
C GLY A 313 -7.20 -30.31 2.89
N GLY A 314 -7.58 -30.77 4.09
CA GLY A 314 -8.76 -30.38 4.88
C GLY A 314 -8.42 -29.46 6.07
N GLU A 315 -9.13 -29.58 7.20
CA GLU A 315 -8.77 -28.91 8.46
C GLU A 315 -7.43 -29.47 8.97
N GLY A 316 -6.32 -28.90 8.50
CA GLY A 316 -4.96 -29.31 8.85
C GLY A 316 -4.64 -28.96 10.28
N ARG A 317 -5.04 -29.82 11.22
CA ARG A 317 -4.65 -29.71 12.63
C ARG A 317 -3.34 -30.46 12.86
N THR A 318 -2.35 -29.77 13.41
CA THR A 318 -1.07 -30.33 13.87
C THR A 318 -0.84 -29.88 15.31
N ASP A 319 -0.49 -30.83 16.17
CA ASP A 319 -0.11 -30.52 17.55
C ASP A 319 1.42 -30.57 17.66
N LEU A 320 2.03 -29.47 18.11
CA LEU A 320 3.47 -29.33 18.30
C LEU A 320 3.81 -29.34 19.79
N ALA A 321 4.64 -30.29 20.22
CA ALA A 321 5.11 -30.36 21.61
C ALA A 321 6.12 -29.24 21.88
N ILE A 322 5.81 -28.39 22.87
CA ILE A 322 6.60 -27.23 23.27
C ILE A 322 6.99 -27.27 24.75
N ASP A 323 6.73 -28.38 25.44
CA ASP A 323 7.00 -28.61 26.88
C ASP A 323 8.47 -28.43 27.28
N ARG A 324 9.37 -28.48 26.29
CA ARG A 324 10.82 -28.29 26.49
C ARG A 324 11.30 -26.87 26.24
N LEU A 325 10.43 -25.97 25.78
CA LEU A 325 10.79 -24.58 25.56
C LEU A 325 10.85 -23.86 26.91
N ALA A 326 11.85 -22.98 27.07
CA ALA A 326 11.89 -22.07 28.21
C ALA A 326 10.69 -21.12 28.13
N ARG A 327 10.21 -20.63 29.28
CA ARG A 327 9.12 -19.64 29.33
C ARG A 327 9.51 -18.36 28.57
N GLY A 328 8.62 -17.89 27.70
CA GLY A 328 8.86 -16.65 26.97
C GLY A 328 8.20 -16.61 25.59
N PRO A 329 8.42 -15.50 24.85
CA PRO A 329 7.92 -15.34 23.51
C PRO A 329 8.76 -16.12 22.50
N TYR A 330 8.08 -16.72 21.52
CA TYR A 330 8.67 -17.41 20.39
C TYR A 330 7.99 -17.01 19.09
N LEU A 331 8.70 -17.19 17.99
CA LEU A 331 8.17 -17.04 16.63
C LEU A 331 8.07 -18.44 16.00
N LEU A 332 6.86 -18.84 15.61
CA LEU A 332 6.63 -20.03 14.80
C LEU A 332 6.59 -19.65 13.33
N ARG A 333 7.49 -20.25 12.56
CA ARG A 333 7.59 -20.16 11.11
C ARG A 333 7.10 -21.45 10.47
N MET A 334 6.16 -21.34 9.54
CA MET A 334 5.67 -22.46 8.73
C MET A 334 6.11 -22.23 7.28
N GLU A 335 6.86 -23.17 6.71
CA GLU A 335 7.41 -23.12 5.36
C GLU A 335 6.79 -24.24 4.52
N THR A 336 6.28 -23.91 3.35
CA THR A 336 5.95 -24.88 2.29
C THR A 336 6.85 -24.61 1.08
N GLU A 337 6.69 -25.40 0.02
CA GLU A 337 7.43 -25.23 -1.23
C GLU A 337 7.24 -23.85 -1.89
N GLY A 338 6.11 -23.18 -1.64
CA GLY A 338 5.79 -21.88 -2.27
C GLY A 338 5.53 -20.72 -1.32
N ALA A 339 5.46 -20.95 0.00
CA ALA A 339 5.05 -19.90 0.94
C ALA A 339 5.68 -20.05 2.33
N VAL A 340 5.79 -18.92 3.03
CA VAL A 340 6.27 -18.84 4.41
C VAL A 340 5.31 -18.01 5.23
N TRP A 341 4.86 -18.56 6.36
CA TRP A 341 3.99 -17.87 7.32
C TRP A 341 4.67 -17.73 8.68
N LEU A 342 4.37 -16.64 9.39
CA LEU A 342 4.91 -16.32 10.71
C LEU A 342 3.79 -16.00 11.71
N ARG A 343 3.87 -16.58 12.91
CA ARG A 343 3.03 -16.23 14.06
C ARG A 343 3.82 -16.28 15.35
N THR A 344 3.53 -15.35 16.26
CA THR A 344 4.11 -15.35 17.60
C THR A 344 3.25 -16.18 18.56
N PHE A 345 3.90 -16.82 19.53
CA PHE A 345 3.22 -17.43 20.67
C PHE A 345 4.05 -17.31 21.95
N ILE A 346 3.41 -17.49 23.10
CA ILE A 346 4.06 -17.47 24.41
C ILE A 346 4.08 -18.89 24.99
N ALA A 347 5.27 -19.42 25.30
CA ALA A 347 5.44 -20.67 26.03
C ALA A 347 5.42 -20.43 27.55
N GLN A 348 4.73 -21.28 28.32
CA GLN A 348 4.50 -21.15 29.77
C GLN A 348 4.79 -22.41 30.60
#